data_AF-A0AAW1CFN8-F1
#
_entry.id   AF-A0AAW1CFN8-F1
#
_cell.length_a   1.000
_cell.length_b   1.000
_cell.length_c   1.000
_cell.angle_alpha   90.00
_cell.angle_beta   90.00
_cell.angle_gamma   90.00
#
_symmetry.space_group_name_H-M   'P 1'
#
loop_
_entity.id
_entity.type
_entity.pdbx_description
1 polymer ?
#
loop_
_entity_poly.entity_id
_entity_poly.type
_entity_poly.pdbx_seq_one_letter_code
_entity_poly.pdbx_strand_id
1 'polypeptide(L)'
;MDNIEDCCRFSREFISDEGKSFVFNVEFSLSAASNESAEQLSETLLAPQTLPSKFRRVLKILLTNYILNKMSEYDFKKRSSNSLLNKARIGENDKKWDSWIYCQQKSEVASNGKFEDLELFSAVYHKLIHSSALETILNVEHSYALVLQDIIKMRDQHLTCLSSKQTEEMSKAVEALSVGVTEADITAIANRHLDEHGIETASWQSKVSGIQQSQRSEYREWLMSLFQHNTDSPISTPLNSPIIVNRNFAIESQAPMLQESYTIHLGSQMKHMYNIRLLSADVLDFCKPRTSPSGNVEPQPQRLQTALALYSNDLCGIVLLSDNHLGNFSGITKDLINVCECLPELHFSSIEDQLEDIRNSVKEVVDWRRACTNSTENTLLTVSEQMSRKSATKYLQSGDVYVTKHSNLSEVHVVFHMVIDDTVRSSDISSRHSGILGLRNIIKCACLNDITTLTVPLLLTHDNFQGMNMSWCTKRAELIFKCVKGFMIEMSSWGRSELKTLQFLVPKGINEEIFTSLATMLPSIFRISNPLVLEASHSNRNHAKK
;
A
#
# COMPACT_ATOMS: atom_id res chain seq x y z
N MET A 1 -31.33 -13.23 23.06
CA MET A 1 -31.64 -11.98 23.76
C MET A 1 -30.84 -12.01 25.03
N ASP A 2 -29.63 -11.48 25.00
CA ASP A 2 -28.90 -11.06 26.19
C ASP A 2 -28.63 -9.57 25.98
N ASN A 3 -29.35 -8.73 26.73
CA ASN A 3 -29.10 -7.29 26.75
C ASN A 3 -27.75 -7.08 27.47
N ILE A 4 -26.67 -7.06 26.71
CA ILE A 4 -25.40 -6.53 27.18
C ILE A 4 -25.61 -5.01 27.30
N GLU A 5 -25.91 -4.53 28.50
CA GLU A 5 -25.81 -3.11 28.81
C GLU A 5 -24.33 -2.72 28.71
N ASP A 6 -23.94 -2.09 27.58
CA ASP A 6 -22.59 -1.53 27.39
C ASP A 6 -22.45 -0.32 28.34
N CYS A 7 -22.08 -0.59 29.60
CA CYS A 7 -21.78 0.42 30.61
C CYS A 7 -20.44 1.09 30.29
N CYS A 8 -20.46 2.41 30.05
CA CYS A 8 -19.31 3.22 29.70
C CYS A 8 -18.82 3.99 30.92
N ARG A 9 -17.51 3.98 31.15
CA ARG A 9 -16.85 4.69 32.27
C ARG A 9 -15.84 5.69 31.74
N PHE A 10 -15.99 6.95 32.13
CA PHE A 10 -15.07 8.03 31.80
C PHE A 10 -14.39 8.54 33.08
N SER A 11 -13.05 8.59 33.07
CA SER A 11 -12.23 9.08 34.17
C SER A 11 -11.15 10.02 33.65
N ARG A 12 -10.99 11.19 34.28
CA ARG A 12 -9.90 12.15 33.98
C ARG A 12 -9.42 12.85 35.24
N GLU A 13 -8.11 12.91 35.42
CA GLU A 13 -7.45 13.70 36.47
C GLU A 13 -6.93 15.02 35.90
N PHE A 14 -7.14 16.10 36.64
CA PHE A 14 -6.67 17.44 36.33
C PHE A 14 -5.80 17.93 37.47
N ILE A 15 -4.59 18.41 37.17
CA ILE A 15 -3.69 19.02 38.16
C ILE A 15 -3.81 20.52 38.01
N SER A 16 -4.10 21.23 39.10
CA SER A 16 -4.13 22.69 39.12
C SER A 16 -2.72 23.27 39.26
N ASP A 17 -2.54 24.54 38.88
CA ASP A 17 -1.25 25.26 38.98
C ASP A 17 -0.70 25.35 40.42
N GLU A 18 -1.55 25.10 41.44
CA GLU A 18 -1.16 24.99 42.86
C GLU A 18 -0.76 23.55 43.28
N GLY A 19 -0.68 22.60 42.34
CA GLY A 19 -0.32 21.20 42.60
C GLY A 19 -1.43 20.32 43.19
N LYS A 20 -2.67 20.82 43.30
CA LYS A 20 -3.82 20.01 43.76
C LYS A 20 -4.43 19.25 42.58
N SER A 21 -4.62 17.94 42.71
CA SER A 21 -5.27 17.10 41.70
C SER A 21 -6.77 16.96 41.93
N PHE A 22 -7.52 16.93 40.84
CA PHE A 22 -8.97 16.77 40.80
C PHE A 22 -9.32 15.66 39.82
N VAL A 23 -9.96 14.60 40.31
CA VAL A 23 -10.37 13.45 39.47
C VAL A 23 -11.87 13.53 39.20
N PHE A 24 -12.24 13.54 37.92
CA PHE A 24 -13.62 13.43 37.46
C PHE A 24 -13.91 12.01 36.99
N ASN A 25 -14.97 11.40 37.53
CA ASN A 25 -15.42 10.06 37.18
C ASN A 25 -16.93 10.08 36.88
N VAL A 26 -17.34 9.49 35.75
CA VAL A 26 -18.76 9.32 35.40
C VAL A 26 -18.98 7.99 34.68
N GLU A 27 -20.10 7.34 35.01
CA GLU A 27 -20.56 6.09 34.40
C GLU A 27 -21.94 6.30 33.76
N PHE A 28 -22.15 5.78 32.55
CA PHE A 28 -23.42 5.90 31.83
C PHE A 28 -23.65 4.71 30.87
N SER A 29 -24.92 4.41 30.53
CA SER A 29 -25.29 3.33 29.62
C SER A 29 -25.81 3.89 28.30
N LEU A 30 -25.26 3.42 27.17
CA LEU A 30 -25.65 3.86 25.83
C LEU A 30 -27.00 3.30 25.36
N SER A 31 -27.43 2.17 25.94
CA SER A 31 -28.71 1.53 25.60
C SER A 31 -29.93 2.36 26.01
N ALA A 32 -29.82 3.12 27.11
CA ALA A 32 -30.87 4.00 27.64
C ALA A 32 -30.86 5.40 27.01
N ALA A 33 -29.75 5.79 26.37
CA ALA A 33 -29.49 7.13 25.83
C ALA A 33 -29.80 7.29 24.33
N SER A 34 -30.50 6.33 23.72
CA SER A 34 -30.57 6.17 22.25
C SER A 34 -31.26 7.29 21.47
N ASN A 35 -31.84 8.29 22.16
CA ASN A 35 -32.55 9.42 21.53
C ASN A 35 -31.94 10.79 21.86
N GLU A 36 -30.83 10.86 22.61
CA GLU A 36 -30.19 12.12 23.00
C GLU A 36 -28.92 12.38 22.19
N SER A 37 -28.63 13.66 21.86
CA SER A 37 -27.36 14.00 21.21
C SER A 37 -26.20 13.89 22.21
N ALA A 38 -24.98 13.59 21.72
CA ALA A 38 -23.80 13.48 22.58
C ALA A 38 -23.53 14.76 23.38
N GLU A 39 -23.92 15.92 22.86
CA GLU A 39 -23.84 17.20 23.55
C GLU A 39 -24.83 17.29 24.72
N GLN A 40 -26.09 16.89 24.52
CA GLN A 40 -27.12 16.87 25.56
C GLN A 40 -26.80 15.88 26.68
N LEU A 41 -26.29 14.70 26.31
CA LEU A 41 -25.85 13.69 27.28
C LEU A 41 -24.67 14.22 28.10
N SER A 42 -23.70 14.88 27.45
CA SER A 42 -22.55 15.48 28.15
C SER A 42 -22.96 16.60 29.12
N GLU A 43 -23.96 17.42 28.77
CA GLU A 43 -24.47 18.47 29.65
C GLU A 43 -25.23 17.89 30.84
N THR A 44 -26.04 16.86 30.61
CA THR A 44 -26.81 16.17 31.66
C THR A 44 -25.90 15.45 32.64
N LEU A 45 -24.80 14.85 32.18
CA LEU A 45 -23.80 14.18 33.02
C LEU A 45 -22.93 15.18 33.81
N LEU A 46 -22.79 16.43 33.33
CA LEU A 46 -22.02 17.49 34.00
C LEU A 46 -22.86 18.36 34.95
N ALA A 47 -24.19 18.40 34.78
CA ALA A 47 -25.09 19.23 35.59
C ALA A 47 -25.10 18.93 37.10
N PRO A 48 -25.00 17.66 37.57
CA PRO A 48 -25.07 17.34 38.99
C PRO A 48 -23.78 17.63 39.78
N GLN A 49 -22.67 17.93 39.10
CA GLN A 49 -21.34 17.94 39.72
C GLN A 49 -20.83 19.36 39.98
N THR A 50 -20.39 19.64 41.21
CA THR A 50 -19.76 20.90 41.61
C THR A 50 -18.36 21.02 41.01
N LEU A 51 -18.29 21.53 39.78
CA LEU A 51 -17.06 21.64 39.00
C LEU A 51 -16.54 23.09 38.97
N PRO A 52 -15.23 23.32 39.17
CA PRO A 52 -14.62 24.62 38.92
C PRO A 52 -14.84 25.06 37.47
N SER A 53 -15.25 26.31 37.26
CA SER A 53 -15.62 26.86 35.94
C SER A 53 -14.52 26.70 34.88
N LYS A 54 -13.24 26.75 35.30
CA LYS A 54 -12.06 26.57 34.44
C LYS A 54 -11.98 25.18 33.76
N PHE A 55 -12.41 24.12 34.44
CA PHE A 55 -12.32 22.76 33.89
C PHE A 55 -13.61 22.33 33.18
N ARG A 56 -14.73 22.99 33.47
CA ARG A 56 -16.05 22.63 32.91
C ARG A 56 -16.07 22.64 31.38
N ARG A 57 -15.42 23.63 30.75
CA ARG A 57 -15.35 23.72 29.28
C ARG A 57 -14.50 22.60 28.66
N VAL A 58 -13.36 22.29 29.27
CA VAL A 58 -12.44 21.23 28.80
C VAL A 58 -13.07 19.85 29.01
N LEU A 59 -13.64 19.60 30.18
CA LEU A 59 -14.38 18.37 30.50
C LEU A 59 -15.56 18.15 29.56
N LYS A 60 -16.30 19.21 29.21
CA LYS A 60 -17.39 19.11 28.23
C LYS A 60 -16.89 18.59 26.90
N ILE A 61 -15.84 19.20 26.33
CA ILE A 61 -15.28 18.78 25.04
C ILE A 61 -14.79 17.32 25.09
N LEU A 62 -14.03 16.96 26.13
CA LEU A 62 -13.48 15.61 26.27
C LEU A 62 -14.58 14.55 26.47
N LEU A 63 -15.60 14.85 27.28
CA LEU A 63 -16.72 13.94 27.52
C LEU A 63 -17.60 13.80 26.28
N THR A 64 -17.89 14.89 25.57
CA THR A 64 -18.65 14.84 24.30
C THR A 64 -17.92 14.00 23.25
N ASN A 65 -16.62 14.18 23.07
CA ASN A 65 -15.82 13.37 22.14
C ASN A 65 -15.80 11.88 22.53
N TYR A 66 -15.70 11.60 23.83
CA TYR A 66 -15.75 10.22 24.32
C TYR A 66 -17.13 9.57 24.06
N ILE A 67 -18.22 10.29 24.33
CA ILE A 67 -19.58 9.83 24.06
C ILE A 67 -19.81 9.61 22.56
N LEU A 68 -19.36 10.53 21.70
CA LEU A 68 -19.46 10.39 20.24
C LEU A 68 -18.75 9.13 19.73
N ASN A 69 -17.56 8.86 20.23
CA ASN A 69 -16.80 7.67 19.84
C ASN A 69 -17.48 6.39 20.33
N LYS A 70 -18.02 6.39 21.56
CA LYS A 70 -18.73 5.22 22.08
C LYS A 70 -20.10 4.99 21.42
N MET A 71 -20.81 6.05 21.02
CA MET A 71 -22.03 5.95 20.20
C MET A 71 -21.74 5.36 18.82
N SER A 72 -20.64 5.77 18.17
CA SER A 72 -20.26 5.24 16.85
C SER A 72 -19.87 3.75 16.92
N GLU A 73 -19.13 3.34 17.96
CA GLU A 73 -18.82 1.94 18.24
C GLU A 73 -20.09 1.10 18.47
N TYR A 74 -21.05 1.63 19.24
CA TYR A 74 -22.31 0.95 19.54
C TYR A 74 -23.20 0.80 18.29
N ASP A 75 -23.34 1.86 17.48
CA ASP A 75 -24.07 1.82 16.21
C ASP A 75 -23.41 0.86 15.21
N PHE A 76 -22.08 0.81 15.19
CA PHE A 76 -21.33 -0.15 14.38
C PHE A 76 -21.63 -1.60 14.79
N LYS A 77 -21.61 -1.92 16.10
CA LYS A 77 -21.99 -3.26 16.61
C LYS A 77 -23.44 -3.61 16.24
N LYS A 78 -24.37 -2.68 16.41
CA LYS A 78 -25.80 -2.88 16.10
C LYS A 78 -26.06 -3.10 14.61
N ARG A 79 -25.39 -2.35 13.73
CA ARG A 79 -25.46 -2.54 12.26
C ARG A 79 -24.78 -3.84 11.81
N SER A 80 -23.68 -4.22 12.44
CA SER A 80 -22.98 -5.48 12.13
C SER A 80 -23.83 -6.70 12.48
N SER A 81 -24.48 -6.70 13.65
CA SER A 81 -25.39 -7.77 14.09
C SER A 81 -26.61 -7.92 13.18
N ASN A 82 -27.21 -6.80 12.74
CA ASN A 82 -28.31 -6.83 11.75
C ASN A 82 -27.85 -7.25 10.34
N SER A 83 -26.60 -6.99 9.97
CA SER A 83 -26.03 -7.42 8.69
C SER A 83 -25.70 -8.92 8.64
N LEU A 84 -25.38 -9.53 9.80
CA LEU A 84 -25.10 -10.97 9.94
C LEU A 84 -26.35 -11.82 9.70
N LEU A 85 -27.53 -11.34 10.10
CA LEU A 85 -28.81 -12.03 9.86
C LEU A 85 -29.21 -12.02 8.37
N ASN A 86 -28.85 -10.98 7.61
CA ASN A 86 -29.17 -10.88 6.18
C ASN A 86 -28.13 -11.52 5.25
N LYS A 87 -26.89 -11.74 5.71
CA LYS A 87 -25.78 -12.31 4.92
C LYS A 87 -25.63 -13.83 5.00
N ALA A 88 -26.57 -14.54 5.64
CA ALA A 88 -26.59 -16.01 5.68
C ALA A 88 -26.91 -16.69 4.31
N ARG A 89 -26.95 -15.95 3.19
CA ARG A 89 -27.32 -16.47 1.86
C ARG A 89 -26.21 -16.49 0.79
N ILE A 90 -24.97 -16.09 1.06
CA ILE A 90 -23.90 -16.09 0.03
C ILE A 90 -22.56 -16.60 0.60
N GLY A 91 -22.01 -17.63 -0.06
CA GLY A 91 -20.60 -18.05 -0.19
C GLY A 91 -19.71 -18.14 1.07
N GLU A 92 -19.32 -19.35 1.47
CA GLU A 92 -18.51 -19.62 2.68
C GLU A 92 -17.00 -19.30 2.57
N ASN A 93 -16.44 -19.12 1.36
CA ASN A 93 -14.99 -18.96 1.21
C ASN A 93 -14.47 -17.52 1.45
N ASP A 94 -15.27 -16.47 1.24
CA ASP A 94 -14.82 -15.08 1.42
C ASP A 94 -14.77 -14.66 2.91
N LYS A 95 -15.55 -15.32 3.78
CA LYS A 95 -15.67 -15.01 5.23
C LYS A 95 -14.37 -15.19 6.02
N LYS A 96 -13.45 -15.99 5.49
CA LYS A 96 -12.24 -16.45 6.18
C LYS A 96 -11.11 -15.44 6.10
N TRP A 97 -10.93 -14.83 4.92
CA TRP A 97 -9.98 -13.73 4.69
C TRP A 97 -10.38 -12.47 5.45
N ASP A 98 -11.66 -12.14 5.45
CA ASP A 98 -12.19 -10.95 6.13
C ASP A 98 -12.00 -11.04 7.67
N SER A 99 -12.16 -12.23 8.24
CA SER A 99 -11.90 -12.47 9.67
C SER A 99 -10.42 -12.36 10.02
N TRP A 100 -9.52 -12.75 9.11
CA TRP A 100 -8.07 -12.71 9.36
C TRP A 100 -7.53 -11.27 9.30
N ILE A 101 -7.91 -10.46 8.29
CA ILE A 101 -7.56 -9.03 8.22
C ILE A 101 -8.09 -8.27 9.44
N TYR A 102 -9.32 -8.57 9.87
CA TYR A 102 -9.92 -7.96 11.06
C TYR A 102 -9.18 -8.32 12.36
N CYS A 103 -8.65 -9.55 12.47
CA CYS A 103 -7.82 -9.97 13.59
C CYS A 103 -6.42 -9.37 13.58
N GLN A 104 -5.81 -9.20 12.40
CA GLN A 104 -4.48 -8.58 12.25
C GLN A 104 -4.51 -7.09 12.63
N GLN A 105 -5.52 -6.35 12.17
CA GLN A 105 -5.77 -4.96 12.59
C GLN A 105 -5.95 -4.86 14.12
N LYS A 106 -6.50 -5.88 14.78
CA LYS A 106 -6.66 -5.93 16.24
C LYS A 106 -5.37 -6.27 17.00
N SER A 107 -4.48 -7.06 16.41
CA SER A 107 -3.19 -7.42 17.00
C SER A 107 -2.21 -6.24 17.01
N GLU A 108 -2.23 -5.40 15.96
CA GLU A 108 -1.45 -4.16 15.91
C GLU A 108 -1.94 -3.10 16.91
N VAL A 109 -3.25 -3.08 17.19
CA VAL A 109 -3.90 -2.21 18.19
C VAL A 109 -3.50 -2.55 19.64
N ALA A 110 -2.88 -3.71 19.90
CA ALA A 110 -2.44 -4.06 21.25
C ALA A 110 -1.16 -3.32 21.72
N SER A 111 -0.46 -2.60 20.83
CA SER A 111 0.75 -1.83 21.12
C SER A 111 0.49 -0.33 21.37
N ASN A 112 -0.45 -0.01 22.26
CA ASN A 112 -1.02 1.34 22.45
C ASN A 112 -0.01 2.50 22.57
N GLY A 113 1.25 2.29 22.96
CA GLY A 113 2.25 3.37 23.03
C GLY A 113 2.94 3.75 21.70
N LYS A 114 3.08 2.81 20.74
CA LYS A 114 3.72 3.10 19.44
C LYS A 114 2.73 3.64 18.40
N PHE A 115 1.45 3.27 18.54
CA PHE A 115 0.39 3.70 17.63
C PHE A 115 0.09 5.20 17.80
N GLU A 116 0.03 5.70 19.04
CA GLU A 116 -0.22 7.12 19.32
C GLU A 116 0.87 8.05 18.75
N ASP A 117 2.16 7.68 18.83
CA ASP A 117 3.26 8.49 18.26
C ASP A 117 3.23 8.51 16.72
N LEU A 118 2.95 7.37 16.09
CA LEU A 118 2.89 7.28 14.63
C LEU A 118 1.68 8.05 14.08
N GLU A 119 0.51 7.91 14.72
CA GLU A 119 -0.70 8.64 14.34
C GLU A 119 -0.50 10.14 14.52
N LEU A 120 0.08 10.57 15.65
CA LEU A 120 0.42 11.97 15.90
C LEU A 120 1.36 12.52 14.83
N PHE A 121 2.46 11.82 14.55
CA PHE A 121 3.41 12.23 13.52
C PHE A 121 2.75 12.33 12.14
N SER A 122 1.93 11.35 11.77
CA SER A 122 1.23 11.34 10.48
C SER A 122 0.29 12.54 10.32
N ALA A 123 -0.45 12.88 11.38
CA ALA A 123 -1.34 14.04 11.40
C ALA A 123 -0.57 15.37 11.34
N VAL A 124 0.56 15.46 12.06
CA VAL A 124 1.44 16.63 12.03
C VAL A 124 2.02 16.84 10.64
N TYR A 125 2.59 15.79 10.02
CA TYR A 125 3.12 15.87 8.67
C TYR A 125 2.05 16.29 7.66
N HIS A 126 0.90 15.61 7.66
CA HIS A 126 -0.20 15.92 6.74
C HIS A 126 -0.66 17.37 6.87
N LYS A 127 -0.72 17.91 8.09
CA LYS A 127 -1.08 19.32 8.30
C LYS A 127 0.01 20.27 7.81
N LEU A 128 1.29 19.97 8.05
CA LEU A 128 2.40 20.83 7.67
C LEU A 128 2.67 20.83 6.16
N ILE A 129 2.55 19.68 5.48
CA ILE A 129 2.78 19.58 4.03
C ILE A 129 1.73 20.36 3.23
N HIS A 130 0.54 20.58 3.79
CA HIS A 130 -0.51 21.45 3.22
C HIS A 130 -0.44 22.91 3.70
N SER A 131 0.60 23.28 4.45
CA SER A 131 0.82 24.64 4.94
C SER A 131 1.92 25.36 4.15
N SER A 132 2.26 26.59 4.55
CA SER A 132 3.40 27.33 4.01
C SER A 132 4.75 26.64 4.24
N ALA A 133 4.82 25.59 5.08
CA ALA A 133 6.03 24.81 5.33
C ALA A 133 6.38 23.81 4.20
N LEU A 134 5.50 23.59 3.22
CA LEU A 134 5.67 22.61 2.14
C LEU A 134 7.05 22.65 1.47
N GLU A 135 7.46 23.83 1.00
CA GLU A 135 8.74 23.99 0.27
C GLU A 135 9.94 23.68 1.18
N THR A 136 9.87 24.11 2.44
CA THR A 136 10.92 23.82 3.43
C THR A 136 11.04 22.32 3.69
N ILE A 137 9.91 21.63 3.84
CA ILE A 137 9.88 20.18 4.05
C ILE A 137 10.53 19.45 2.86
N LEU A 138 10.11 19.77 1.64
CA LEU A 138 10.67 19.15 0.44
C LEU A 138 12.16 19.45 0.26
N ASN A 139 12.61 20.66 0.62
CA ASN A 139 14.03 21.01 0.57
C ASN A 139 14.87 20.22 1.58
N VAL A 140 14.35 20.00 2.79
CA VAL A 140 15.01 19.15 3.80
C VAL A 140 15.09 17.71 3.32
N GLU A 141 13.98 17.14 2.84
CA GLU A 141 13.96 15.78 2.28
C GLU A 141 14.97 15.62 1.13
N HIS A 142 15.02 16.61 0.22
CA HIS A 142 15.97 16.63 -0.88
C HIS A 142 17.42 16.71 -0.40
N SER A 143 17.72 17.52 0.62
CA SER A 143 19.07 17.63 1.17
C SER A 143 19.57 16.31 1.76
N TYR A 144 18.70 15.57 2.46
CA TYR A 144 19.02 14.24 2.98
C TYR A 144 19.24 13.23 1.87
N ALA A 145 18.45 13.30 0.79
CA ALA A 145 18.63 12.45 -0.38
C ALA A 145 20.00 12.65 -1.05
N LEU A 146 20.47 13.91 -1.20
CA LEU A 146 21.78 14.20 -1.78
C LEU A 146 22.92 13.58 -0.95
N VAL A 147 22.87 13.74 0.37
CA VAL A 147 23.87 13.16 1.28
C VAL A 147 23.89 11.63 1.16
N LEU A 148 22.72 11.00 1.16
CA LEU A 148 22.62 9.54 1.08
C LEU A 148 23.15 9.01 -0.27
N GLN A 149 22.84 9.68 -1.37
CA GLN A 149 23.34 9.32 -2.70
C GLN A 149 24.85 9.42 -2.80
N ASP A 150 25.47 10.45 -2.21
CA ASP A 150 26.93 10.58 -2.18
C ASP A 150 27.58 9.42 -1.40
N ILE A 151 27.00 9.03 -0.26
CA ILE A 151 27.48 7.89 0.53
C ILE A 151 27.36 6.58 -0.25
N ILE A 152 26.22 6.34 -0.89
CA ILE A 152 25.99 5.14 -1.70
C ILE A 152 26.93 5.09 -2.89
N LYS A 153 27.14 6.22 -3.57
CA LYS A 153 28.09 6.34 -4.67
C LYS A 153 29.52 6.02 -4.21
N MET A 154 29.94 6.50 -3.04
CA MET A 154 31.26 6.16 -2.47
C MET A 154 31.37 4.67 -2.14
N ARG A 155 30.32 4.08 -1.53
CA ARG A 155 30.25 2.63 -1.27
C ARG A 155 30.43 1.84 -2.56
N ASP A 156 29.63 2.14 -3.57
CA ASP A 156 29.58 1.38 -4.82
C ASP A 156 30.92 1.49 -5.58
N GLN A 157 31.54 2.69 -5.58
CA GLN A 157 32.89 2.89 -6.12
C GLN A 157 33.94 2.07 -5.36
N HIS A 158 33.87 2.05 -4.02
CA HIS A 158 34.81 1.29 -3.19
C HIS A 158 34.69 -0.22 -3.41
N LEU A 159 33.47 -0.76 -3.36
CA LEU A 159 33.21 -2.19 -3.58
C LEU A 159 33.56 -2.63 -5.01
N THR A 160 33.30 -1.78 -6.01
CA THR A 160 33.71 -2.06 -7.41
C THR A 160 35.23 -2.10 -7.55
N CYS A 161 35.94 -1.16 -6.91
CA CYS A 161 37.41 -1.14 -6.91
C CYS A 161 37.99 -2.37 -6.21
N LEU A 162 37.42 -2.77 -5.07
CA LEU A 162 37.80 -3.98 -4.34
C LEU A 162 37.60 -5.24 -5.20
N SER A 163 36.41 -5.39 -5.79
CA SER A 163 36.08 -6.52 -6.66
C SER A 163 36.99 -6.61 -7.88
N SER A 164 37.35 -5.47 -8.48
CA SER A 164 38.31 -5.42 -9.60
C SER A 164 39.69 -5.92 -9.20
N LYS A 165 40.23 -5.46 -8.06
CA LYS A 165 41.52 -5.92 -7.53
C LYS A 165 41.51 -7.42 -7.22
N GLN A 166 40.44 -7.91 -6.60
CA GLN A 166 40.27 -9.33 -6.28
C GLN A 166 40.20 -10.18 -7.55
N THR A 167 39.51 -9.70 -8.59
CA THR A 167 39.44 -10.37 -9.91
C THR A 167 40.82 -10.45 -10.57
N GLU A 168 41.60 -9.37 -10.53
CA GLU A 168 42.96 -9.34 -11.09
C GLU A 168 43.91 -10.29 -10.33
N GLU A 169 43.85 -10.30 -9.00
CA GLU A 169 44.65 -11.20 -8.17
C GLU A 169 44.28 -12.67 -8.42
N MET A 170 42.99 -12.98 -8.53
CA MET A 170 42.52 -14.33 -8.85
C MET A 170 42.97 -14.77 -10.25
N SER A 171 42.91 -13.90 -11.25
CA SER A 171 43.40 -14.20 -12.62
C SER A 171 44.89 -14.56 -12.59
N LYS A 172 45.71 -13.77 -11.89
CA LYS A 172 47.15 -14.03 -11.75
C LYS A 172 47.43 -15.36 -11.03
N ALA A 173 46.66 -15.66 -9.98
CA ALA A 173 46.80 -16.92 -9.25
C ALA A 173 46.45 -18.15 -10.11
N VAL A 174 45.40 -18.03 -10.94
CA VAL A 174 44.99 -19.09 -11.88
C VAL A 174 46.02 -19.27 -13.00
N GLU A 175 46.57 -18.20 -13.56
CA GLU A 175 47.65 -18.28 -14.58
C GLU A 175 48.90 -18.97 -14.01
N ALA A 176 49.20 -18.73 -12.73
CA ALA A 176 50.35 -19.29 -12.02
C ALA A 176 50.19 -20.76 -11.59
N LEU A 177 49.04 -21.40 -11.81
CA LEU A 177 48.86 -22.86 -11.64
C LEU A 177 49.88 -23.66 -12.47
N SER A 178 50.25 -23.14 -13.63
CA SER A 178 51.26 -23.75 -14.52
C SER A 178 52.70 -23.60 -14.01
N VAL A 179 52.94 -22.73 -13.02
CA VAL A 179 54.28 -22.29 -12.56
C VAL A 179 54.57 -22.71 -11.11
N GLY A 180 53.63 -23.38 -10.42
CA GLY A 180 53.86 -23.98 -9.10
C GLY A 180 52.97 -23.47 -7.96
N VAL A 181 51.96 -22.66 -8.25
CA VAL A 181 50.88 -22.35 -7.28
C VAL A 181 49.93 -23.54 -7.19
N THR A 182 49.54 -23.93 -5.98
CA THR A 182 48.64 -25.07 -5.77
C THR A 182 47.17 -24.64 -5.74
N GLU A 183 46.25 -25.56 -5.99
CA GLU A 183 44.82 -25.33 -5.83
C GLU A 183 44.45 -24.91 -4.39
N ALA A 184 45.22 -25.35 -3.40
CA ALA A 184 45.05 -24.95 -2.01
C ALA A 184 45.36 -23.47 -1.78
N ASP A 185 46.36 -22.93 -2.48
CA ASP A 185 46.72 -21.52 -2.41
C ASP A 185 45.63 -20.63 -3.03
N ILE A 186 45.05 -21.07 -4.16
CA ILE A 186 43.91 -20.38 -4.81
C ILE A 186 42.69 -20.38 -3.89
N THR A 187 42.42 -21.51 -3.23
CA THR A 187 41.32 -21.61 -2.28
C THR A 187 41.54 -20.69 -1.07
N ALA A 188 42.78 -20.56 -0.59
CA ALA A 188 43.12 -19.63 0.49
C ALA A 188 42.92 -18.16 0.06
N ILE A 189 43.31 -17.79 -1.17
CA ILE A 189 43.06 -16.45 -1.74
C ILE A 189 41.56 -16.18 -1.84
N ALA A 190 40.78 -17.14 -2.35
CA ALA A 190 39.33 -17.02 -2.48
C ALA A 190 38.65 -16.79 -1.12
N ASN A 191 39.04 -17.55 -0.09
CA ASN A 191 38.51 -17.37 1.27
C ASN A 191 38.87 -15.99 1.83
N ARG A 192 40.12 -15.54 1.64
CA ARG A 192 40.55 -14.20 2.06
C ARG A 192 39.74 -13.10 1.36
N HIS A 193 39.49 -13.25 0.06
CA HIS A 193 38.66 -12.31 -0.71
C HIS A 193 37.23 -12.26 -0.20
N LEU A 194 36.63 -13.42 0.11
CA LEU A 194 35.28 -13.51 0.67
C LEU A 194 35.19 -12.83 2.04
N ASP A 195 36.16 -13.06 2.93
CA ASP A 195 36.21 -12.44 4.24
C ASP A 195 36.38 -10.92 4.15
N GLU A 196 37.34 -10.46 3.35
CA GLU A 196 37.60 -9.03 3.14
C GLU A 196 36.38 -8.32 2.52
N HIS A 197 35.80 -8.92 1.48
CA HIS A 197 34.60 -8.37 0.83
C HIS A 197 33.41 -8.35 1.79
N GLY A 198 33.25 -9.38 2.62
CA GLY A 198 32.20 -9.47 3.64
C GLY A 198 32.32 -8.36 4.69
N ILE A 199 33.54 -8.15 5.22
CA ILE A 199 33.81 -7.11 6.24
C ILE A 199 33.56 -5.71 5.67
N GLU A 200 34.06 -5.42 4.47
CA GLU A 200 33.87 -4.12 3.83
C GLU A 200 32.39 -3.85 3.52
N THR A 201 31.66 -4.85 3.02
CA THR A 201 30.22 -4.73 2.77
C THR A 201 29.46 -4.45 4.06
N ALA A 202 29.76 -5.16 5.15
CA ALA A 202 29.12 -4.96 6.45
C ALA A 202 29.42 -3.58 7.05
N SER A 203 30.66 -3.09 6.91
CA SER A 203 31.07 -1.75 7.32
C SER A 203 30.26 -0.66 6.61
N TRP A 204 30.13 -0.77 5.28
CA TRP A 204 29.34 0.15 4.50
C TRP A 204 27.85 0.07 4.82
N GLN A 205 27.28 -1.13 5.00
CA GLN A 205 25.89 -1.28 5.40
C GLN A 205 25.62 -0.59 6.74
N SER A 206 26.49 -0.81 7.74
CA SER A 206 26.37 -0.16 9.04
C SER A 206 26.43 1.37 8.93
N LYS A 207 27.28 1.90 8.06
CA LYS A 207 27.41 3.35 7.84
C LYS A 207 26.15 3.92 7.18
N VAL A 208 25.62 3.26 6.14
CA VAL A 208 24.41 3.68 5.44
C VAL A 208 23.21 3.65 6.39
N SER A 209 22.99 2.55 7.11
CA SER A 209 21.90 2.43 8.07
C SER A 209 22.00 3.45 9.21
N GLY A 210 23.22 3.72 9.70
CA GLY A 210 23.45 4.75 10.72
C GLY A 210 23.02 6.15 10.26
N ILE A 211 23.35 6.51 9.01
CA ILE A 211 22.95 7.80 8.43
C ILE A 211 21.44 7.86 8.21
N GLN A 212 20.83 6.83 7.63
CA GLN A 212 19.38 6.78 7.41
C GLN A 212 18.60 6.91 8.73
N GLN A 213 19.03 6.22 9.79
CA GLN A 213 18.40 6.30 11.09
C GLN A 213 18.57 7.68 11.75
N SER A 214 19.75 8.32 11.61
CA SER A 214 19.99 9.69 12.09
C SER A 214 19.08 10.68 11.38
N GLN A 215 19.07 10.65 10.03
CA GLN A 215 18.23 11.52 9.20
C GLN A 215 16.74 11.36 9.55
N ARG A 216 16.26 10.12 9.69
CA ARG A 216 14.88 9.85 10.08
C ARG A 216 14.54 10.42 11.46
N SER A 217 15.43 10.25 12.44
CA SER A 217 15.21 10.73 13.81
C SER A 217 15.22 12.25 13.88
N GLU A 218 16.24 12.89 13.29
CA GLU A 218 16.37 14.34 13.19
C GLU A 218 15.19 14.97 12.44
N TYR A 219 14.75 14.35 11.35
CA TYR A 219 13.61 14.82 10.57
C TYR A 219 12.31 14.81 11.37
N ARG A 220 12.05 13.73 12.13
CA ARG A 220 10.87 13.62 12.99
C ARG A 220 10.89 14.68 14.09
N GLU A 221 12.03 14.84 14.78
CA GLU A 221 12.18 15.84 15.83
C GLU A 221 12.00 17.27 15.29
N TRP A 222 12.60 17.55 14.14
CA TRP A 222 12.48 18.84 13.46
C TRP A 222 11.03 19.15 13.07
N LEU A 223 10.30 18.21 12.45
CA LEU A 223 8.89 18.40 12.08
C LEU A 223 8.00 18.67 13.31
N MET A 224 8.23 17.92 14.39
CA MET A 224 7.47 18.10 15.64
C MET A 224 7.74 19.47 16.27
N SER A 225 9.00 19.93 16.26
CA SER A 225 9.37 21.28 16.71
C SER A 225 8.74 22.38 15.83
N LEU A 226 8.81 22.20 14.49
CA LEU A 226 8.22 23.13 13.53
C LEU A 226 6.71 23.27 13.72
N PHE A 227 6.02 22.17 14.06
CA PHE A 227 4.60 22.19 14.38
C PHE A 227 4.29 23.01 15.64
N GLN A 228 5.05 22.82 16.71
CA GLN A 228 4.89 23.54 17.97
C GLN A 228 5.04 25.06 17.76
N HIS A 229 6.06 25.48 17.02
CA HIS A 229 6.28 26.90 16.71
C HIS A 229 5.20 27.50 15.79
N ASN A 230 4.66 26.72 14.85
CA ASN A 230 3.56 27.17 13.98
C ASN A 230 2.20 27.24 14.71
N THR A 231 2.01 26.57 15.84
CA THR A 231 0.77 26.73 16.64
C THR A 231 0.72 28.01 17.45
N ASP A 232 1.87 28.66 17.71
CA ASP A 232 1.95 29.92 18.46
C ASP A 232 1.65 31.16 17.61
N SER A 233 1.54 31.00 16.29
CA SER A 233 1.10 32.05 15.36
C SER A 233 -0.12 31.56 14.57
N PRO A 234 -1.27 32.27 14.59
CA PRO A 234 -2.46 31.80 13.89
C PRO A 234 -2.24 31.96 12.38
N ILE A 235 -1.75 30.91 11.73
CA ILE A 235 -1.77 30.82 10.28
C ILE A 235 -3.21 30.53 9.88
N SER A 236 -3.81 31.50 9.19
CA SER A 236 -5.04 31.32 8.43
C SER A 236 -4.81 30.20 7.41
N THR A 237 -5.20 28.97 7.75
CA THR A 237 -5.40 27.92 6.75
C THR A 237 -6.50 28.43 5.82
N PRO A 238 -6.27 28.56 4.50
CA PRO A 238 -7.37 28.72 3.59
C PRO A 238 -8.19 27.42 3.63
N LEU A 239 -9.22 27.39 4.48
CA LEU A 239 -10.28 26.41 4.36
C LEU A 239 -10.87 26.58 2.95
N ASN A 240 -10.85 25.50 2.17
CA ASN A 240 -11.56 25.34 0.91
C ASN A 240 -11.00 26.07 -0.33
N SER A 241 -9.68 26.08 -0.52
CA SER A 241 -9.15 26.11 -1.88
C SER A 241 -8.67 24.71 -2.25
N PRO A 242 -9.39 23.94 -3.10
CA PRO A 242 -8.73 22.85 -3.78
C PRO A 242 -7.60 23.51 -4.58
N ILE A 243 -6.35 23.26 -4.19
CA ILE A 243 -5.27 23.40 -5.16
C ILE A 243 -5.64 22.36 -6.21
N ILE A 244 -6.28 22.81 -7.29
CA ILE A 244 -6.44 22.03 -8.50
C ILE A 244 -5.03 21.94 -9.06
N VAL A 245 -4.22 21.07 -8.47
CA VAL A 245 -3.06 20.51 -9.14
C VAL A 245 -3.69 19.78 -10.31
N ASN A 246 -3.63 20.40 -11.47
CA ASN A 246 -4.07 19.79 -12.71
C ASN A 246 -3.34 18.44 -12.81
N ARG A 247 -4.02 17.33 -12.50
CA ARG A 247 -3.43 15.97 -12.44
C ARG A 247 -2.99 15.46 -13.83
N ASN A 248 -3.04 16.35 -14.82
CA ASN A 248 -2.53 16.20 -16.17
C ASN A 248 -1.19 16.92 -16.33
N PHE A 249 -0.30 16.87 -15.34
CA PHE A 249 1.10 17.16 -15.63
C PHE A 249 1.61 16.02 -16.51
N ALA A 250 1.70 16.34 -17.79
CA ALA A 250 2.26 15.49 -18.80
C ALA A 250 3.60 14.94 -18.30
N ILE A 251 3.83 13.66 -18.56
CA ILE A 251 5.13 13.02 -18.48
C ILE A 251 6.01 13.72 -19.52
N GLU A 252 6.52 14.91 -19.22
CA GLU A 252 7.60 15.51 -19.99
C GLU A 252 8.90 14.90 -19.47
N SER A 253 9.25 13.73 -20.01
CA SER A 253 10.63 13.28 -20.08
C SER A 253 10.83 12.34 -21.28
N GLN A 254 11.64 12.84 -22.21
CA GLN A 254 12.43 12.15 -23.24
C GLN A 254 12.38 10.61 -23.27
N ALA A 255 11.34 10.07 -23.92
CA ALA A 255 11.33 8.92 -24.82
C ALA A 255 9.86 8.73 -25.28
N PRO A 256 9.57 8.31 -26.53
CA PRO A 256 8.19 7.99 -26.92
C PRO A 256 7.75 6.74 -26.13
N MET A 257 7.05 6.97 -25.03
CA MET A 257 6.40 5.90 -24.27
C MET A 257 5.05 5.64 -24.92
N LEU A 258 4.81 4.40 -25.37
CA LEU A 258 3.49 4.02 -25.86
C LEU A 258 2.50 4.13 -24.70
N GLN A 259 1.56 5.05 -24.82
CA GLN A 259 0.58 5.36 -23.80
C GLN A 259 -0.79 5.63 -24.42
N GLU A 260 -1.82 5.03 -23.84
CA GLU A 260 -3.22 5.27 -24.17
C GLU A 260 -4.02 5.47 -22.88
N SER A 261 -5.06 6.30 -22.90
CA SER A 261 -5.88 6.59 -21.72
C SER A 261 -7.35 6.75 -22.08
N TYR A 262 -8.22 6.17 -21.27
CA TYR A 262 -9.66 6.14 -21.48
C TYR A 262 -10.38 6.45 -20.16
N THR A 263 -11.43 7.25 -20.24
CA THR A 263 -12.35 7.42 -19.12
C THR A 263 -13.53 6.49 -19.32
N ILE A 264 -13.81 5.66 -18.32
CA ILE A 264 -14.96 4.75 -18.33
C ILE A 264 -15.88 5.07 -17.17
N HIS A 265 -17.13 4.62 -17.27
CA HIS A 265 -18.05 4.67 -16.15
C HIS A 265 -18.52 3.25 -15.81
N LEU A 266 -18.54 2.85 -14.54
CA LEU A 266 -19.03 1.55 -14.09
C LEU A 266 -20.11 1.70 -13.00
N GLY A 267 -20.75 0.57 -12.67
CA GLY A 267 -21.79 0.49 -11.64
C GLY A 267 -23.20 0.85 -12.13
N SER A 268 -24.19 0.69 -11.24
CA SER A 268 -25.59 1.00 -11.53
C SER A 268 -25.74 2.47 -11.93
N GLN A 269 -26.36 2.73 -13.08
CA GLN A 269 -26.57 4.07 -13.63
C GLN A 269 -25.29 4.89 -13.90
N MET A 270 -24.16 4.22 -14.21
CA MET A 270 -22.90 4.90 -14.61
C MET A 270 -22.34 5.85 -13.53
N LYS A 271 -22.65 5.61 -12.25
CA LYS A 271 -22.31 6.52 -11.16
C LYS A 271 -20.80 6.67 -10.90
N HIS A 272 -19.98 5.70 -11.29
CA HIS A 272 -18.58 5.61 -10.88
C HIS A 272 -17.69 5.87 -12.09
N MET A 273 -16.82 6.88 -12.04
CA MET A 273 -15.93 7.26 -13.14
C MET A 273 -14.51 6.75 -12.85
N TYR A 274 -13.93 6.01 -13.79
CA TYR A 274 -12.56 5.49 -13.68
C TYR A 274 -11.71 5.98 -14.86
N ASN A 275 -10.47 6.35 -14.58
CA ASN A 275 -9.44 6.56 -15.59
C ASN A 275 -8.67 5.25 -15.78
N ILE A 276 -8.77 4.66 -16.97
CA ILE A 276 -7.97 3.49 -17.35
C ILE A 276 -6.85 3.93 -18.27
N ARG A 277 -5.62 3.53 -17.95
CA ARG A 277 -4.43 3.84 -18.74
C ARG A 277 -3.72 2.56 -19.15
N LEU A 278 -3.17 2.52 -20.37
CA LEU A 278 -2.26 1.49 -20.84
C LEU A 278 -0.89 2.12 -21.09
N LEU A 279 0.17 1.54 -20.55
CA LEU A 279 1.54 2.07 -20.62
C LEU A 279 2.53 0.97 -20.98
N SER A 280 3.51 1.29 -21.83
CA SER A 280 4.71 0.48 -22.05
C SER A 280 5.89 1.10 -21.30
N ALA A 281 6.23 0.59 -20.12
CA ALA A 281 7.36 1.08 -19.32
C ALA A 281 7.96 -0.03 -18.45
N ASP A 282 9.13 0.23 -17.86
CA ASP A 282 9.65 -0.60 -16.78
C ASP A 282 8.88 -0.25 -15.49
N VAL A 283 8.46 -1.26 -14.74
CA VAL A 283 7.70 -1.09 -13.50
C VAL A 283 8.52 -0.35 -12.44
N LEU A 284 9.84 -0.44 -12.46
CA LEU A 284 10.72 0.25 -11.52
C LEU A 284 10.91 1.74 -11.88
N ASP A 285 10.55 2.17 -13.10
CA ASP A 285 10.64 3.59 -13.48
C ASP A 285 9.69 4.46 -12.64
N PHE A 286 8.59 3.90 -12.12
CA PHE A 286 7.66 4.56 -11.18
C PHE A 286 8.24 4.68 -9.76
N CYS A 287 9.24 3.88 -9.44
CA CYS A 287 9.88 3.82 -8.12
C CYS A 287 11.12 4.72 -8.06
N LYS A 288 11.87 4.82 -9.17
CA LYS A 288 13.15 5.53 -9.26
C LYS A 288 12.97 7.06 -9.34
N PRO A 289 13.84 7.84 -8.68
CA PRO A 289 13.92 9.28 -8.96
C PRO A 289 14.41 9.48 -10.39
N ARG A 290 13.79 10.38 -11.15
CA ARG A 290 14.32 10.86 -12.43
C ARG A 290 15.62 11.62 -12.20
N THR A 291 16.71 11.12 -12.77
CA THR A 291 18.01 11.78 -12.78
C THR A 291 18.14 12.61 -14.06
N SER A 292 18.55 13.87 -13.93
CA SER A 292 18.94 14.69 -15.08
C SER A 292 20.12 14.01 -15.82
N PRO A 293 20.33 14.24 -17.14
CA PRO A 293 21.48 13.72 -17.87
C PRO A 293 22.84 14.11 -17.25
N SER A 294 22.84 15.16 -16.43
CA SER A 294 23.98 15.66 -15.66
C SER A 294 24.21 14.92 -14.32
N GLY A 295 23.37 13.95 -13.97
CA GLY A 295 23.46 13.17 -12.73
C GLY A 295 22.87 13.86 -11.49
N ASN A 296 22.33 15.08 -11.63
CA ASN A 296 21.70 15.80 -10.55
C ASN A 296 20.22 15.41 -10.41
N VAL A 297 19.76 15.25 -9.17
CA VAL A 297 18.35 15.03 -8.84
C VAL A 297 17.64 16.39 -8.92
N GLU A 298 16.77 16.57 -9.91
CA GLU A 298 15.93 17.75 -9.98
C GLU A 298 14.70 17.61 -9.07
N PRO A 299 14.19 18.71 -8.49
CA PRO A 299 12.94 18.69 -7.74
C PRO A 299 11.78 18.27 -8.65
N GLN A 300 11.27 17.06 -8.43
CA GLN A 300 10.27 16.44 -9.29
C GLN A 300 8.85 16.85 -8.90
N PRO A 301 8.02 17.31 -9.86
CA PRO A 301 6.59 17.53 -9.63
C PRO A 301 5.86 16.28 -9.12
N GLN A 302 6.30 15.09 -9.54
CA GLN A 302 5.76 13.81 -9.09
C GLN A 302 6.03 13.57 -7.59
N ARG A 303 7.24 13.91 -7.12
CA ARG A 303 7.61 13.80 -5.70
C ARG A 303 6.75 14.72 -4.84
N LEU A 304 6.47 15.93 -5.31
CA LEU A 304 5.54 16.85 -4.65
C LEU A 304 4.14 16.21 -4.53
N GLN A 305 3.63 15.60 -5.60
CA GLN A 305 2.32 14.94 -5.57
C GLN A 305 2.28 13.77 -4.59
N THR A 306 3.32 12.93 -4.58
CA THR A 306 3.44 11.79 -3.66
C THR A 306 3.54 12.28 -2.20
N ALA A 307 4.35 13.31 -1.92
CA ALA A 307 4.45 13.89 -0.58
C ALA A 307 3.12 14.46 -0.09
N LEU A 308 2.37 15.16 -0.96
CA LEU A 308 1.05 15.71 -0.63
C LEU A 308 -0.02 14.62 -0.42
N ALA A 309 0.13 13.47 -1.07
CA ALA A 309 -0.80 12.35 -0.95
C ALA A 309 -0.50 11.46 0.27
N LEU A 310 0.72 11.51 0.81
CA LEU A 310 1.11 10.73 1.98
C LEU A 310 0.23 11.05 3.20
N TYR A 311 -0.24 10.00 3.87
CA TYR A 311 -1.24 10.07 4.96
C TYR A 311 -2.60 10.67 4.58
N SER A 312 -2.91 10.77 3.29
CA SER A 312 -4.24 11.15 2.78
C SER A 312 -5.01 9.92 2.26
N ASN A 313 -6.23 10.16 1.77
CA ASN A 313 -7.09 9.14 1.15
C ASN A 313 -6.90 9.07 -0.38
N ASP A 314 -5.71 9.38 -0.88
CA ASP A 314 -5.40 9.43 -2.32
C ASP A 314 -4.08 8.73 -2.64
N LEU A 315 -3.89 7.52 -2.07
CA LEU A 315 -2.63 6.78 -2.16
C LEU A 315 -2.44 6.11 -3.53
N CYS A 316 -1.18 5.89 -3.89
CA CYS A 316 -0.78 5.20 -5.11
C CYS A 316 -0.16 3.84 -4.79
N GLY A 317 -0.63 2.80 -5.48
CA GLY A 317 -0.13 1.43 -5.35
C GLY A 317 0.44 0.88 -6.67
N ILE A 318 1.43 0.00 -6.57
CA ILE A 318 1.99 -0.73 -7.72
C ILE A 318 2.07 -2.23 -7.42
N VAL A 319 1.88 -3.06 -8.44
CA VAL A 319 2.01 -4.51 -8.32
C VAL A 319 3.32 -4.99 -8.92
N LEU A 320 4.19 -5.53 -8.06
CA LEU A 320 5.40 -6.24 -8.44
C LEU A 320 5.14 -7.75 -8.40
N LEU A 321 5.82 -8.46 -9.29
CA LEU A 321 5.70 -9.90 -9.43
C LEU A 321 6.98 -10.47 -8.84
N SER A 322 6.85 -11.08 -7.67
CA SER A 322 7.97 -11.54 -6.87
C SER A 322 7.97 -13.07 -6.82
N ASP A 323 9.13 -13.63 -6.51
CA ASP A 323 9.27 -15.07 -6.29
C ASP A 323 8.74 -15.49 -4.91
N ASN A 324 8.63 -16.80 -4.70
CA ASN A 324 8.20 -17.42 -3.45
C ASN A 324 9.21 -17.25 -2.28
N HIS A 325 10.44 -16.81 -2.58
CA HIS A 325 11.48 -16.63 -1.59
C HIS A 325 11.54 -15.18 -1.09
N LEU A 326 10.95 -14.96 0.08
CA LEU A 326 11.02 -13.68 0.82
C LEU A 326 12.46 -13.33 1.17
N GLY A 327 12.98 -12.28 0.52
CA GLY A 327 14.33 -11.76 0.75
C GLY A 327 15.43 -12.40 -0.09
N ASN A 328 15.11 -12.98 -1.26
CA ASN A 328 16.16 -13.45 -2.16
C ASN A 328 16.88 -12.29 -2.87
N PHE A 329 18.22 -12.38 -2.93
CA PHE A 329 19.18 -11.48 -3.58
C PHE A 329 19.11 -11.47 -5.12
N SER A 330 17.95 -11.75 -5.70
CA SER A 330 17.77 -11.93 -7.14
C SER A 330 16.41 -11.43 -7.62
N GLY A 331 16.36 -11.07 -8.90
CA GLY A 331 15.16 -10.58 -9.56
C GLY A 331 14.73 -9.19 -9.12
N ILE A 332 13.49 -8.84 -9.48
CA ILE A 332 12.97 -7.48 -9.37
C ILE A 332 12.87 -6.94 -7.94
N THR A 333 12.73 -7.83 -6.95
CA THR A 333 12.69 -7.45 -5.53
C THR A 333 14.05 -6.88 -5.07
N LYS A 334 15.17 -7.43 -5.56
CA LYS A 334 16.51 -6.89 -5.28
C LYS A 334 16.66 -5.51 -5.89
N ASP A 335 16.21 -5.35 -7.13
CA ASP A 335 16.29 -4.06 -7.82
C ASP A 335 15.45 -3.00 -7.11
N LEU A 336 14.27 -3.37 -6.59
CA LEU A 336 13.48 -2.48 -5.73
C LEU A 336 14.25 -2.10 -4.45
N ILE A 337 14.86 -3.06 -3.75
CA ILE A 337 15.64 -2.78 -2.53
C ILE A 337 16.75 -1.77 -2.84
N ASN A 338 17.48 -1.96 -3.94
CA ASN A 338 18.51 -1.01 -4.38
C ASN A 338 17.93 0.38 -4.65
N VAL A 339 16.74 0.47 -5.24
CA VAL A 339 16.05 1.75 -5.47
C VAL A 339 15.64 2.41 -4.14
N CYS A 340 15.12 1.63 -3.18
CA CYS A 340 14.76 2.10 -1.85
C CYS A 340 15.99 2.57 -1.06
N GLU A 341 17.16 1.93 -1.21
CA GLU A 341 18.38 2.38 -0.53
C GLU A 341 18.82 3.76 -1.01
N CYS A 342 18.61 4.11 -2.28
CA CYS A 342 19.05 5.37 -2.89
C CYS A 342 18.37 6.64 -2.35
N LEU A 343 17.26 6.52 -1.61
CA LEU A 343 16.52 7.65 -1.05
C LEU A 343 16.13 7.37 0.41
N PRO A 344 16.22 8.37 1.31
CA PRO A 344 15.97 8.16 2.72
C PRO A 344 14.50 7.87 3.00
N GLU A 345 14.24 6.78 3.72
CA GLU A 345 12.91 6.43 4.23
C GLU A 345 12.69 7.14 5.58
N LEU A 346 11.98 8.27 5.55
CA LEU A 346 11.81 9.17 6.69
C LEU A 346 10.53 8.90 7.50
N HIS A 347 9.61 8.11 6.96
CA HIS A 347 8.27 7.94 7.51
C HIS A 347 8.06 6.53 8.08
N PHE A 348 8.46 5.51 7.33
CA PHE A 348 8.24 4.10 7.64
C PHE A 348 9.53 3.41 8.09
N SER A 349 9.42 2.14 8.49
CA SER A 349 10.61 1.29 8.70
C SER A 349 11.29 0.99 7.36
N SER A 350 12.58 0.65 7.40
CA SER A 350 13.31 0.28 6.18
C SER A 350 12.65 -0.90 5.46
N ILE A 351 12.93 -1.05 4.17
CA ILE A 351 12.39 -2.18 3.40
C ILE A 351 12.88 -3.52 3.97
N GLU A 352 14.11 -3.56 4.49
CA GLU A 352 14.69 -4.73 5.14
C GLU A 352 13.89 -5.13 6.40
N ASP A 353 13.59 -4.15 7.26
CA ASP A 353 12.81 -4.38 8.49
C ASP A 353 11.39 -4.87 8.15
N GLN A 354 10.75 -4.22 7.16
CA GLN A 354 9.42 -4.63 6.69
C GLN A 354 9.43 -6.07 6.14
N LEU A 355 10.46 -6.45 5.37
CA LEU A 355 10.58 -7.81 4.84
C LEU A 355 10.84 -8.84 5.94
N GLU A 356 11.58 -8.49 6.99
CA GLU A 356 11.78 -9.37 8.14
C GLU A 356 10.49 -9.55 8.95
N ASP A 357 9.73 -8.49 9.18
CA ASP A 357 8.40 -8.56 9.80
C ASP A 357 7.43 -9.44 9.00
N ILE A 358 7.44 -9.30 7.66
CA ILE A 358 6.64 -10.15 6.76
C ILE A 358 7.09 -11.61 6.86
N ARG A 359 8.40 -11.87 6.85
CA ARG A 359 8.96 -13.23 6.98
C ARG A 359 8.52 -13.89 8.28
N ASN A 360 8.46 -13.14 9.37
CA ASN A 360 7.96 -13.63 10.65
C ASN A 360 6.45 -13.92 10.62
N SER A 361 5.68 -13.04 9.99
CA SER A 361 4.22 -13.18 9.82
C SER A 361 3.82 -14.36 8.90
N VAL A 362 4.67 -14.73 7.94
CA VAL A 362 4.40 -15.84 7.00
C VAL A 362 4.22 -17.16 7.72
N LYS A 363 4.93 -17.40 8.83
CA LYS A 363 4.75 -18.61 9.64
C LYS A 363 3.30 -18.74 10.13
N GLU A 364 2.74 -17.65 10.64
CA GLU A 364 1.36 -17.59 11.13
C GLU A 364 0.35 -17.78 10.00
N VAL A 365 0.59 -17.20 8.83
CA VAL A 365 -0.28 -17.37 7.65
C VAL A 365 -0.28 -18.83 7.18
N VAL A 366 0.89 -19.47 7.15
CA VAL A 366 1.03 -20.88 6.78
C VAL A 366 0.31 -21.78 7.79
N ASP A 367 0.48 -21.51 9.08
CA ASP A 367 -0.18 -22.29 10.15
C ASP A 367 -1.69 -22.10 10.13
N TRP A 368 -2.17 -20.87 9.91
CA TRP A 368 -3.57 -20.56 9.69
C TRP A 368 -4.10 -21.35 8.50
N ARG A 369 -3.41 -21.35 7.35
CA ARG A 369 -3.80 -22.09 6.15
C ARG A 369 -3.95 -23.59 6.44
N ARG A 370 -3.03 -24.19 7.21
CA ARG A 370 -3.09 -25.60 7.62
C ARG A 370 -4.30 -25.90 8.52
N ALA A 371 -4.53 -25.08 9.54
CA ALA A 371 -5.70 -25.22 10.41
C ALA A 371 -7.00 -25.12 9.60
N CYS A 372 -6.97 -24.26 8.59
CA CYS A 372 -8.09 -23.95 7.73
C CYS A 372 -8.40 -25.02 6.69
N THR A 373 -7.41 -25.83 6.27
CA THR A 373 -7.60 -27.00 5.39
C THR A 373 -8.12 -28.22 6.13
N ASN A 374 -7.77 -28.40 7.41
CA ASN A 374 -8.17 -29.57 8.19
C ASN A 374 -9.66 -29.58 8.57
N SER A 375 -10.36 -28.45 8.46
CA SER A 375 -11.81 -28.37 8.74
C SER A 375 -12.71 -28.76 7.56
N THR A 376 -12.15 -29.04 6.38
CA THR A 376 -12.92 -29.19 5.12
C THR A 376 -12.76 -30.59 4.52
N GLU A 377 -13.09 -31.64 5.27
CA GLU A 377 -12.95 -33.05 4.80
C GLU A 377 -14.04 -33.53 3.82
N ASN A 378 -15.06 -32.73 3.48
CA ASN A 378 -16.26 -33.26 2.79
C ASN A 378 -16.57 -32.75 1.37
N THR A 379 -15.63 -32.13 0.65
CA THR A 379 -15.87 -31.73 -0.75
C THR A 379 -15.03 -32.61 -1.69
N LEU A 380 -15.67 -33.28 -2.65
CA LEU A 380 -15.02 -34.06 -3.72
C LEU A 380 -14.17 -33.13 -4.59
N LEU A 381 -12.87 -33.36 -4.63
CA LEU A 381 -11.90 -32.49 -5.29
C LEU A 381 -11.27 -33.16 -6.49
N THR A 382 -10.87 -32.33 -7.45
CA THR A 382 -10.13 -32.78 -8.63
C THR A 382 -8.68 -33.16 -8.28
N VAL A 383 -8.09 -34.05 -9.06
CA VAL A 383 -6.70 -34.55 -8.84
C VAL A 383 -5.66 -33.40 -8.82
N SER A 384 -5.90 -32.34 -9.57
CA SER A 384 -5.04 -31.13 -9.59
C SER A 384 -5.11 -30.34 -8.28
N GLU A 385 -6.30 -30.21 -7.69
CA GLU A 385 -6.48 -29.58 -6.37
C GLU A 385 -5.89 -30.44 -5.25
N GLN A 386 -5.90 -31.77 -5.39
CA GLN A 386 -5.25 -32.67 -4.44
C GLN A 386 -3.71 -32.57 -4.49
N MET A 387 -3.12 -32.28 -5.66
CA MET A 387 -1.68 -32.08 -5.79
C MET A 387 -1.22 -30.71 -5.24
N SER A 388 -1.98 -29.64 -5.49
CA SER A 388 -1.74 -28.31 -4.88
C SER A 388 -1.89 -28.34 -3.34
N ARG A 389 -2.85 -29.12 -2.83
CA ARG A 389 -3.12 -29.28 -1.38
C ARG A 389 -2.06 -30.11 -0.63
N LYS A 390 -1.20 -30.85 -1.32
CA LYS A 390 -0.09 -31.60 -0.70
C LYS A 390 1.18 -30.77 -0.46
N SER A 391 1.26 -29.56 -1.01
CA SER A 391 2.37 -28.65 -0.74
C SER A 391 2.19 -27.98 0.62
N ALA A 392 2.58 -28.69 1.67
CA ALA A 392 2.83 -28.18 3.02
C ALA A 392 4.08 -27.28 3.01
N THR A 393 4.09 -26.25 2.16
CA THR A 393 5.26 -25.38 1.99
C THR A 393 5.38 -24.45 3.18
N LYS A 394 6.61 -24.27 3.69
CA LYS A 394 6.95 -23.23 4.69
C LYS A 394 6.95 -21.82 4.08
N TYR A 395 6.57 -21.68 2.82
CA TYR A 395 6.74 -20.51 1.98
C TYR A 395 5.40 -20.07 1.39
N LEU A 396 5.37 -18.83 0.92
CA LEU A 396 4.27 -18.27 0.14
C LEU A 396 4.04 -19.08 -1.13
N GLN A 397 2.78 -19.14 -1.55
CA GLN A 397 2.32 -19.84 -2.74
C GLN A 397 2.00 -18.84 -3.85
N SER A 398 2.00 -19.31 -5.10
CA SER A 398 1.53 -18.51 -6.24
C SER A 398 0.15 -17.92 -5.95
N GLY A 399 -0.02 -16.62 -6.19
CA GLY A 399 -1.23 -15.84 -5.85
C GLY A 399 -1.26 -15.24 -4.44
N ASP A 400 -0.35 -15.62 -3.55
CA ASP A 400 -0.18 -14.93 -2.27
C ASP A 400 0.39 -13.52 -2.49
N VAL A 401 0.02 -12.58 -1.61
CA VAL A 401 0.40 -11.17 -1.73
C VAL A 401 0.89 -10.66 -0.39
N TYR A 402 2.01 -9.95 -0.38
CA TYR A 402 2.46 -9.16 0.75
C TYR A 402 2.67 -7.70 0.34
N VAL A 403 2.72 -6.80 1.31
CA VAL A 403 2.68 -5.35 1.08
C VAL A 403 3.82 -4.67 1.80
N THR A 404 4.50 -3.75 1.13
CA THR A 404 5.50 -2.86 1.72
C THR A 404 5.09 -1.40 1.49
N LYS A 405 5.44 -0.52 2.43
CA LYS A 405 5.05 0.89 2.50
C LYS A 405 6.28 1.77 2.35
N HIS A 406 6.18 2.82 1.55
CA HIS A 406 7.32 3.66 1.18
C HIS A 406 6.90 5.14 1.10
N SER A 407 7.72 6.03 1.65
CA SER A 407 7.64 7.47 1.39
C SER A 407 8.76 7.96 0.47
N ASN A 408 9.77 7.13 0.23
CA ASN A 408 10.97 7.48 -0.51
C ASN A 408 10.87 7.18 -2.02
N LEU A 409 9.84 6.50 -2.48
CA LEU A 409 9.62 6.24 -3.91
C LEU A 409 9.03 7.47 -4.63
N SER A 410 9.16 7.52 -5.96
CA SER A 410 8.75 8.68 -6.77
C SER A 410 7.24 8.85 -6.92
N GLU A 411 6.54 7.82 -7.40
CA GLU A 411 5.11 7.89 -7.77
C GLU A 411 4.23 6.91 -6.96
N VAL A 412 4.83 6.18 -6.02
CA VAL A 412 4.22 5.02 -5.35
C VAL A 412 4.36 5.15 -3.83
N HIS A 413 3.29 4.79 -3.11
CA HIS A 413 3.30 4.72 -1.64
C HIS A 413 3.29 3.28 -1.14
N VAL A 414 2.63 2.39 -1.91
CA VAL A 414 2.37 1.01 -1.51
C VAL A 414 2.80 0.07 -2.63
N VAL A 415 3.67 -0.89 -2.30
CA VAL A 415 4.10 -1.92 -3.24
C VAL A 415 3.45 -3.24 -2.85
N PHE A 416 2.59 -3.75 -3.73
CA PHE A 416 2.01 -5.08 -3.63
C PHE A 416 2.94 -6.09 -4.31
N HIS A 417 3.54 -6.96 -3.52
CA HIS A 417 4.36 -8.04 -4.02
C HIS A 417 3.50 -9.29 -4.19
N MET A 418 3.16 -9.60 -5.43
CA MET A 418 2.39 -10.79 -5.76
C MET A 418 3.34 -11.93 -6.10
N VAL A 419 3.25 -13.02 -5.33
CA VAL A 419 4.04 -14.22 -5.55
C VAL A 419 3.51 -14.93 -6.79
N ILE A 420 4.38 -15.15 -7.78
CA ILE A 420 4.04 -15.84 -9.02
C ILE A 420 5.08 -16.90 -9.33
N ASP A 421 4.63 -18.02 -9.89
CA ASP A 421 5.44 -19.10 -10.44
C ASP A 421 5.37 -19.13 -11.97
N ASP A 422 6.22 -19.94 -12.60
CA ASP A 422 6.30 -20.05 -14.07
C ASP A 422 5.03 -20.57 -14.74
N THR A 423 3.99 -20.99 -13.99
CA THR A 423 2.70 -21.36 -14.56
C THR A 423 2.05 -20.19 -15.30
N VAL A 424 2.38 -18.94 -14.93
CA VAL A 424 1.93 -17.78 -15.70
C VAL A 424 2.54 -17.74 -17.08
N ARG A 425 3.61 -18.45 -17.41
CA ARG A 425 4.14 -18.45 -18.78
C ARG A 425 3.32 -19.35 -19.72
N SER A 426 2.50 -20.25 -19.17
CA SER A 426 1.61 -21.13 -19.93
C SER A 426 0.61 -20.35 -20.81
N SER A 427 0.28 -20.87 -21.99
CA SER A 427 -0.73 -20.28 -22.87
C SER A 427 -2.15 -20.37 -22.31
N ASP A 428 -2.42 -21.33 -21.43
CA ASP A 428 -3.77 -21.76 -21.05
C ASP A 428 -4.14 -21.31 -19.63
N ILE A 429 -3.99 -20.01 -19.36
CA ILE A 429 -4.42 -19.40 -18.09
C ILE A 429 -5.94 -19.25 -18.09
N SER A 430 -6.60 -19.63 -16.99
CA SER A 430 -8.03 -19.41 -16.76
C SER A 430 -8.28 -18.34 -15.69
N SER A 431 -9.51 -17.84 -15.59
CA SER A 431 -9.91 -16.86 -14.56
C SER A 431 -9.75 -17.35 -13.12
N ARG A 432 -9.54 -18.66 -12.91
CA ARG A 432 -9.27 -19.28 -11.60
C ARG A 432 -7.78 -19.39 -11.28
N HIS A 433 -6.90 -18.92 -12.15
CA HIS A 433 -5.46 -18.93 -11.90
C HIS A 433 -5.12 -18.13 -10.65
N SER A 434 -4.22 -18.67 -9.83
CA SER A 434 -3.79 -18.08 -8.55
C SER A 434 -3.38 -16.61 -8.67
N GLY A 435 -2.53 -16.27 -9.65
CA GLY A 435 -2.14 -14.87 -9.90
C GLY A 435 -3.31 -13.93 -10.26
N ILE A 436 -4.37 -14.41 -10.92
CA ILE A 436 -5.56 -13.59 -11.20
C ILE A 436 -6.39 -13.36 -9.93
N LEU A 437 -6.50 -14.39 -9.09
CA LEU A 437 -7.15 -14.27 -7.79
C LEU A 437 -6.34 -13.38 -6.83
N GLY A 438 -5.00 -13.43 -6.90
CA GLY A 438 -4.11 -12.50 -6.22
C GLY A 438 -4.39 -11.05 -6.64
N LEU A 439 -4.58 -10.80 -7.94
CA LEU A 439 -4.95 -9.47 -8.44
C LEU A 439 -6.32 -9.01 -7.93
N ARG A 440 -7.33 -9.90 -7.82
CA ARG A 440 -8.61 -9.59 -7.15
C ARG A 440 -8.38 -9.13 -5.72
N ASN A 441 -7.55 -9.87 -4.97
CA ASN A 441 -7.23 -9.55 -3.58
C ASN A 441 -6.48 -8.22 -3.44
N ILE A 442 -5.59 -7.89 -4.37
CA ILE A 442 -4.90 -6.59 -4.42
C ILE A 442 -5.89 -5.47 -4.65
N ILE A 443 -6.76 -5.59 -5.66
CA ILE A 443 -7.77 -4.57 -5.97
C ILE A 443 -8.71 -4.36 -4.78
N LYS A 444 -9.12 -5.46 -4.12
CA LYS A 444 -9.87 -5.41 -2.87
C LYS A 444 -9.10 -4.65 -1.79
N CYS A 445 -7.84 -5.02 -1.54
CA CYS A 445 -7.00 -4.37 -0.55
C CYS A 445 -6.81 -2.87 -0.85
N ALA A 446 -6.63 -2.50 -2.11
CA ALA A 446 -6.50 -1.12 -2.56
C ALA A 446 -7.74 -0.28 -2.20
N CYS A 447 -8.94 -0.76 -2.55
CA CYS A 447 -10.20 -0.08 -2.21
C CYS A 447 -10.45 0.00 -0.69
N LEU A 448 -9.98 -0.99 0.08
CA LEU A 448 -10.17 -1.01 1.53
C LEU A 448 -9.25 -0.02 2.28
N ASN A 449 -8.15 0.43 1.64
CA ASN A 449 -7.09 1.23 2.24
C ASN A 449 -6.84 2.55 1.48
N ASP A 450 -7.87 3.10 0.83
CA ASP A 450 -7.83 4.41 0.16
C ASP A 450 -6.70 4.58 -0.89
N ILE A 451 -6.33 3.48 -1.54
CA ILE A 451 -5.45 3.51 -2.71
C ILE A 451 -6.32 3.81 -3.92
N THR A 452 -6.16 5.01 -4.47
CA THR A 452 -6.99 5.53 -5.56
C THR A 452 -6.35 5.34 -6.92
N THR A 453 -5.03 5.16 -6.98
CA THR A 453 -4.30 4.84 -8.20
C THR A 453 -3.60 3.50 -8.05
N LEU A 454 -3.86 2.55 -8.95
CA LEU A 454 -3.23 1.22 -8.92
C LEU A 454 -2.60 0.88 -10.27
N THR A 455 -1.32 0.53 -10.27
CA THR A 455 -0.58 0.07 -11.46
C THR A 455 -0.41 -1.45 -11.44
N VAL A 456 -0.88 -2.13 -12.48
CA VAL A 456 -0.94 -3.60 -12.57
C VAL A 456 -0.24 -4.12 -13.84
N PRO A 457 0.59 -5.18 -13.75
CA PRO A 457 1.22 -5.79 -14.92
C PRO A 457 0.19 -6.59 -15.72
N LEU A 458 -0.21 -6.07 -16.89
CA LEU A 458 -1.30 -6.61 -17.70
C LEU A 458 -1.06 -8.06 -18.15
N LEU A 459 0.19 -8.40 -18.46
CA LEU A 459 0.56 -9.71 -18.99
C LEU A 459 1.02 -10.70 -17.90
N LEU A 460 0.94 -10.30 -16.62
CA LEU A 460 1.51 -11.03 -15.48
C LEU A 460 3.00 -11.37 -15.68
N THR A 461 3.74 -10.45 -16.29
CA THR A 461 5.19 -10.51 -16.46
C THR A 461 5.74 -9.09 -16.61
N HIS A 462 6.99 -8.88 -16.18
CA HIS A 462 7.71 -7.61 -16.32
C HIS A 462 8.66 -7.59 -17.53
N ASP A 463 9.01 -8.75 -18.06
CA ASP A 463 10.01 -8.90 -19.12
C ASP A 463 9.41 -9.52 -20.39
N ASN A 464 9.94 -9.10 -21.54
CA ASN A 464 9.67 -9.77 -22.80
C ASN A 464 10.43 -11.10 -22.88
N PHE A 465 9.74 -12.20 -23.16
CA PHE A 465 10.36 -13.51 -23.39
C PHE A 465 9.97 -14.10 -24.75
N GLN A 466 10.77 -15.05 -25.25
CA GLN A 466 10.66 -15.59 -26.62
C GLN A 466 9.29 -16.21 -26.97
N GLY A 467 8.45 -16.54 -25.98
CA GLY A 467 7.10 -17.07 -26.16
C GLY A 467 5.98 -16.02 -26.27
N MET A 468 6.29 -14.72 -26.10
CA MET A 468 5.31 -13.63 -26.15
C MET A 468 4.97 -13.22 -27.59
N ASN A 469 4.19 -14.04 -28.27
CA ASN A 469 3.63 -13.69 -29.58
C ASN A 469 2.31 -12.89 -29.44
N MET A 470 1.84 -12.32 -30.55
CA MET A 470 0.59 -11.55 -30.61
C MET A 470 -0.60 -12.33 -30.00
N SER A 471 -0.78 -13.60 -30.37
CA SER A 471 -1.91 -14.41 -29.89
C SER A 471 -1.89 -14.59 -28.37
N TRP A 472 -0.71 -14.83 -27.81
CA TRP A 472 -0.51 -14.98 -26.37
C TRP A 472 -0.84 -13.67 -25.64
N CYS A 473 -0.32 -12.54 -26.14
CA CYS A 473 -0.56 -11.21 -25.54
C CYS A 473 -2.04 -10.84 -25.58
N THR A 474 -2.69 -10.98 -26.74
CA THR A 474 -4.10 -10.62 -26.92
C THR A 474 -5.02 -11.49 -26.05
N LYS A 475 -4.87 -12.83 -26.08
CA LYS A 475 -5.70 -13.75 -25.27
C LYS A 475 -5.57 -13.44 -23.77
N ARG A 476 -4.35 -13.18 -23.31
CA ARG A 476 -4.08 -12.90 -21.91
C ARG A 476 -4.60 -11.55 -21.46
N ALA A 477 -4.31 -10.50 -22.21
CA ALA A 477 -4.82 -9.18 -21.91
C ALA A 477 -6.34 -9.15 -21.90
N GLU A 478 -6.99 -9.83 -22.85
CA GLU A 478 -8.46 -9.98 -22.86
C GLU A 478 -8.97 -10.64 -21.57
N LEU A 479 -8.35 -11.74 -21.14
CA LEU A 479 -8.71 -12.42 -19.88
C LEU A 479 -8.54 -11.50 -18.66
N ILE A 480 -7.39 -10.83 -18.55
CA ILE A 480 -7.08 -9.94 -17.42
C ILE A 480 -8.01 -8.72 -17.42
N PHE A 481 -8.23 -8.07 -18.56
CA PHE A 481 -9.19 -6.96 -18.67
C PHE A 481 -10.60 -7.37 -18.23
N LYS A 482 -11.09 -8.55 -18.68
CA LYS A 482 -12.40 -9.07 -18.27
C LYS A 482 -12.48 -9.36 -16.77
N CYS A 483 -11.45 -10.01 -16.21
CA CYS A 483 -11.40 -10.32 -14.79
C CYS A 483 -11.36 -9.03 -13.95
N VAL A 484 -10.46 -8.10 -14.29
CA VAL A 484 -10.32 -6.82 -13.59
C VAL A 484 -11.59 -5.98 -13.69
N LYS A 485 -12.25 -5.91 -14.86
CA LYS A 485 -13.58 -5.28 -14.98
C LYS A 485 -14.58 -5.91 -14.00
N GLY A 486 -14.61 -7.23 -13.90
CA GLY A 486 -15.45 -7.96 -12.94
C GLY A 486 -15.13 -7.58 -11.49
N PHE A 487 -13.84 -7.54 -11.13
CA PHE A 487 -13.39 -7.16 -9.79
C PHE A 487 -13.74 -5.71 -9.45
N MET A 488 -13.59 -4.78 -10.39
CA MET A 488 -13.98 -3.37 -10.18
C MET A 488 -15.48 -3.23 -9.91
N ILE A 489 -16.32 -3.95 -10.66
CA ILE A 489 -17.77 -3.96 -10.45
C ILE A 489 -18.10 -4.56 -9.07
N GLU A 490 -17.46 -5.68 -8.73
CA GLU A 490 -17.59 -6.32 -7.41
C GLU A 490 -17.26 -5.34 -6.27
N MET A 491 -16.11 -4.66 -6.34
CA MET A 491 -15.68 -3.72 -5.28
C MET A 491 -16.57 -2.47 -5.19
N SER A 492 -17.07 -1.96 -6.32
CA SER A 492 -18.00 -0.82 -6.32
C SER A 492 -19.29 -1.11 -5.54
N SER A 493 -19.69 -2.39 -5.44
CA SER A 493 -20.88 -2.79 -4.70
C SER A 493 -20.73 -2.70 -3.17
N TRP A 494 -19.51 -2.52 -2.66
CA TRP A 494 -19.23 -2.56 -1.21
C TRP A 494 -19.25 -1.18 -0.53
N GLY A 495 -19.36 -0.09 -1.29
CA GLY A 495 -19.58 1.25 -0.76
C GLY A 495 -18.41 1.84 0.04
N ARG A 496 -17.17 1.39 -0.22
CA ARG A 496 -15.92 1.96 0.33
C ARG A 496 -15.21 2.83 -0.72
N SER A 497 -14.03 3.35 -0.36
CA SER A 497 -13.16 4.11 -1.26
C SER A 497 -12.97 3.40 -2.59
N GLU A 498 -13.02 4.18 -3.67
CA GLU A 498 -13.03 3.67 -5.02
C GLU A 498 -11.68 3.96 -5.67
N LEU A 499 -11.17 2.99 -6.44
CA LEU A 499 -10.10 3.24 -7.39
C LEU A 499 -10.55 4.34 -8.34
N LYS A 500 -9.77 5.42 -8.48
CA LYS A 500 -10.01 6.48 -9.45
C LYS A 500 -9.27 6.21 -10.75
N THR A 501 -8.04 5.69 -10.64
CA THR A 501 -7.15 5.44 -11.76
C THR A 501 -6.62 4.01 -11.70
N LEU A 502 -6.74 3.29 -12.80
CA LEU A 502 -6.18 1.94 -12.97
C LEU A 502 -5.23 1.97 -14.18
N GLN A 503 -3.96 1.66 -13.94
CA GLN A 503 -2.93 1.65 -14.98
C GLN A 503 -2.53 0.22 -15.29
N PHE A 504 -2.64 -0.17 -16.54
CA PHE A 504 -2.14 -1.42 -17.07
C PHE A 504 -0.75 -1.21 -17.65
N LEU A 505 0.22 -1.97 -17.15
CA LEU A 505 1.60 -1.92 -17.60
C LEU A 505 1.90 -3.12 -18.50
N VAL A 506 2.53 -2.87 -19.63
CA VAL A 506 3.16 -3.90 -20.48
C VAL A 506 4.67 -3.70 -20.51
N PRO A 507 5.47 -4.77 -20.67
CA PRO A 507 6.92 -4.69 -20.65
C PRO A 507 7.47 -3.67 -21.64
N LYS A 508 8.53 -2.97 -21.23
CA LYS A 508 9.24 -2.01 -22.07
C LYS A 508 9.76 -2.67 -23.36
N GLY A 509 9.59 -1.98 -24.48
CA GLY A 509 10.05 -2.48 -25.79
C GLY A 509 9.13 -3.54 -26.42
N ILE A 510 7.88 -3.65 -25.95
CA ILE A 510 6.85 -4.43 -26.65
C ILE A 510 6.62 -3.87 -28.06
N ASN A 511 6.30 -4.75 -29.01
CA ASN A 511 6.00 -4.36 -30.39
C ASN A 511 4.78 -3.40 -30.42
N GLU A 512 4.89 -2.29 -31.16
CA GLU A 512 3.84 -1.29 -31.34
C GLU A 512 2.52 -1.90 -31.83
N GLU A 513 2.56 -2.87 -32.75
CA GLU A 513 1.36 -3.55 -33.25
C GLU A 513 0.64 -4.32 -32.14
N ILE A 514 1.40 -4.99 -31.26
CA ILE A 514 0.85 -5.67 -30.09
C ILE A 514 0.22 -4.63 -29.18
N PHE A 515 0.94 -3.55 -28.88
CA PHE A 515 0.43 -2.47 -28.04
C PHE A 515 -0.88 -1.88 -28.58
N THR A 516 -0.96 -1.56 -29.88
CA THR A 516 -2.18 -1.06 -30.53
C THR A 516 -3.31 -2.08 -30.45
N SER A 517 -3.03 -3.38 -30.65
CA SER A 517 -4.02 -4.44 -30.45
C SER A 517 -4.55 -4.47 -29.01
N LEU A 518 -3.67 -4.34 -28.02
CA LEU A 518 -4.06 -4.27 -26.61
C LEU A 518 -4.89 -3.02 -26.28
N ALA A 519 -4.50 -1.86 -26.83
CA ALA A 519 -5.22 -0.60 -26.66
C ALA A 519 -6.63 -0.65 -27.24
N THR A 520 -6.79 -1.19 -28.46
CA THR A 520 -8.12 -1.30 -29.11
C THR A 520 -9.09 -2.22 -28.36
N MET A 521 -8.59 -3.17 -27.57
CA MET A 521 -9.42 -4.01 -26.71
C MET A 521 -10.05 -3.24 -25.54
N LEU A 522 -9.37 -2.21 -25.00
CA LEU A 522 -9.83 -1.48 -23.81
C LEU A 522 -11.23 -0.88 -23.99
N PRO A 523 -11.51 -0.06 -25.04
CA PRO A 523 -12.85 0.45 -25.28
C PRO A 523 -13.89 -0.65 -25.49
N SER A 524 -13.51 -1.77 -26.12
CA SER A 524 -14.44 -2.86 -26.42
C SER A 524 -14.87 -3.63 -25.16
N ILE A 525 -13.94 -3.91 -24.25
CA ILE A 525 -14.18 -4.70 -23.04
C ILE A 525 -14.81 -3.83 -21.96
N PHE A 526 -14.33 -2.60 -21.78
CA PHE A 526 -14.85 -1.68 -20.78
C PHE A 526 -16.05 -0.86 -21.27
N ARG A 527 -16.55 -1.11 -22.50
CA ARG A 527 -17.81 -0.53 -22.98
C ARG A 527 -18.94 -0.88 -22.02
N ILE A 528 -19.71 0.15 -21.69
CA ILE A 528 -20.93 0.06 -20.90
C ILE A 528 -22.00 -0.50 -21.81
N SER A 529 -22.65 -1.58 -21.39
CA SER A 529 -23.92 -2.01 -21.99
C SER A 529 -24.90 -0.84 -21.85
N ASN A 530 -25.40 -0.28 -22.95
CA ASN A 530 -26.45 0.74 -22.89
C ASN A 530 -27.55 0.25 -21.94
N PRO A 531 -27.99 1.05 -20.96
CA PRO A 531 -29.15 0.67 -20.16
C PRO A 531 -30.31 0.43 -21.11
N LEU A 532 -30.91 -0.77 -21.05
CA LEU A 532 -32.16 -1.06 -21.73
C LEU A 532 -33.19 -0.06 -21.21
N VAL A 533 -33.46 0.97 -22.00
CA VAL A 533 -34.60 1.85 -21.77
C VAL A 533 -35.82 0.98 -22.02
N LEU A 534 -36.45 0.52 -20.94
CA LEU A 534 -37.79 -0.04 -21.00
C LEU A 534 -38.69 1.12 -21.44
N GLU A 535 -38.95 1.22 -22.74
CA GLU A 535 -40.05 2.03 -23.22
C GLU A 535 -41.33 1.44 -22.64
N ALA A 536 -41.85 2.08 -21.58
CA ALA A 536 -43.19 1.82 -21.11
C ALA A 536 -44.11 2.15 -22.28
N SER A 537 -44.62 1.12 -22.97
CA SER A 537 -45.64 1.26 -23.98
C SER A 537 -46.84 1.94 -23.31
N HIS A 538 -46.99 3.25 -23.52
CA HIS A 538 -48.20 3.96 -23.18
C HIS A 538 -49.31 3.40 -24.07
N SER A 539 -49.98 2.37 -23.58
CA SER A 539 -51.25 1.90 -24.13
C SER A 539 -52.23 3.06 -24.09
N ASN A 540 -52.57 3.57 -25.28
CA ASN A 540 -53.63 4.54 -25.54
C ASN A 540 -54.87 4.26 -24.66
N ARG A 541 -55.08 5.07 -23.63
CA ARG A 541 -56.41 5.25 -23.04
C ARG A 541 -57.11 6.39 -23.77
N ASN A 542 -57.62 6.06 -24.95
CA ASN A 542 -58.78 6.76 -25.48
C ASN A 542 -59.99 6.35 -24.63
N HIS A 543 -60.47 7.25 -23.77
CA HIS A 543 -61.88 7.24 -23.38
C HIS A 543 -62.49 8.62 -23.59
N ALA A 544 -63.31 8.65 -24.65
CA ALA A 544 -64.29 9.67 -24.94
C ALA A 544 -65.42 9.71 -23.90
N LYS A 545 -66.16 10.83 -23.98
CA LYS A 545 -67.45 11.18 -23.38
C LYS A 545 -67.33 11.90 -22.03
N LYS A 546 -67.88 13.09 -21.83
CA LYS A 546 -69.03 13.72 -22.49
C LYS A 546 -68.97 15.24 -22.30
#